data_AF-A0AAE1AU51-F1
#
_entry.id   AF-A0AAE1AU51-F1
#
_cell.length_a   1.000
_cell.length_b   1.000
_cell.length_c   1.000
_cell.angle_alpha   90.00
_cell.angle_beta   90.00
_cell.angle_gamma   90.00
#
_symmetry.space_group_name_H-M   'P 1'
#
loop_
_entity.id
_entity.type
_entity.pdbx_description
1 polymer ?
#
loop_
_entity_poly.entity_id
_entity_poly.type
_entity_poly.pdbx_seq_one_letter_code
_entity_poly.pdbx_strand_id
1 'polypeptide(L)'
;MIDAVELRAIRWFDNKAVTLLTTYAGVSPTVKLTYLDKKEKQYVDIDAPAAIPIYNKLMGGDDKLDFLLAEHRMRFKGKKWYYRIIFHLFDTLVV
;
A
#
# COMPACT_ATOMS: atom_id res chain seq x y z
N MET A 1 -11.94 -16.12 26.61
CA MET A 1 -12.41 -14.77 26.29
C MET A 1 -11.65 -14.34 25.06
N ILE A 2 -12.32 -14.16 23.93
CA ILE A 2 -11.73 -13.49 22.78
C ILE A 2 -11.95 -12.01 23.10
N ASP A 3 -10.88 -11.28 23.40
CA ASP A 3 -10.99 -9.84 23.62
C ASP A 3 -11.73 -9.23 22.43
N ALA A 4 -12.76 -8.43 22.72
CA ALA A 4 -13.56 -7.79 21.68
C ALA A 4 -12.65 -6.83 20.91
N VAL A 5 -12.10 -7.29 19.78
CA VAL A 5 -11.29 -6.46 18.90
C VAL A 5 -12.20 -5.39 18.31
N GLU A 6 -11.96 -4.13 18.69
CA GLU A 6 -12.70 -3.00 18.16
C GLU A 6 -12.35 -2.81 16.68
N LEU A 7 -13.32 -3.08 15.81
CA LEU A 7 -13.19 -2.87 14.36
C LEU A 7 -13.77 -1.51 14.00
N ARG A 8 -12.99 -0.72 13.26
CA ARG A 8 -13.40 0.59 12.76
C ARG A 8 -13.49 0.55 11.24
N ALA A 9 -14.69 0.78 10.74
CA ALA A 9 -14.93 0.96 9.31
C ALA A 9 -14.95 2.47 8.99
N ILE A 10 -14.10 2.88 8.05
CA ILE A 10 -13.93 4.26 7.63
C ILE A 10 -14.25 4.34 6.15
N ARG A 11 -15.13 5.26 5.76
CA ARG A 11 -15.39 5.58 4.35
C ARG A 11 -14.99 7.02 4.10
N TRP A 12 -14.03 7.21 3.20
CA TRP A 12 -13.56 8.53 2.79
C TRP A 12 -13.82 8.74 1.31
N PHE A 13 -14.16 9.97 0.94
CA PHE A 13 -14.41 10.36 -0.43
C PHE A 13 -13.34 11.36 -0.86
N ASP A 14 -12.48 10.91 -1.76
CA ASP A 14 -11.60 11.79 -2.55
C ASP A 14 -12.19 11.93 -3.95
N ASN A 15 -11.52 11.43 -5.00
CA ASN A 15 -12.10 11.32 -6.33
C ASN A 15 -13.10 10.16 -6.46
N LYS A 16 -12.94 9.12 -5.64
CA LYS A 16 -13.81 7.95 -5.53
C LYS A 16 -13.94 7.58 -4.05
N ALA A 17 -15.00 6.84 -3.72
CA ALA A 17 -15.20 6.31 -2.38
C ALA A 17 -14.13 5.26 -2.04
N VAL A 18 -13.37 5.49 -0.98
CA VAL A 18 -12.41 4.54 -0.40
C VAL A 18 -12.97 4.05 0.93
N THR A 19 -13.12 2.73 1.06
CA THR A 19 -13.58 2.10 2.30
C THR A 19 -12.42 1.33 2.91
N LEU A 20 -12.08 1.65 4.16
CA LEU A 20 -11.01 1.02 4.94
C LEU A 20 -11.63 0.35 6.17
N LEU A 21 -11.16 -0.85 6.47
CA LEU A 21 -11.47 -1.54 7.73
C LEU A 21 -10.17 -1.66 8.51
N THR A 22 -10.12 -1.12 9.72
CA THR A 22 -8.90 -1.15 10.54
C THR A 22 -9.23 -1.41 12.00
N THR A 23 -8.31 -2.11 12.68
CA THR A 23 -8.33 -2.35 14.13
C THR A 23 -7.49 -1.34 14.92
N TYR A 24 -6.72 -0.50 14.22
CA TYR A 24 -5.67 0.33 14.82
C TYR A 24 -5.92 1.82 14.60
N ALA A 25 -6.12 2.23 13.34
CA ALA A 25 -6.25 3.64 12.99
C ALA A 25 -7.73 4.05 12.86
N GLY A 26 -8.10 5.10 13.59
CA GLY A 26 -9.43 5.68 13.57
C GLY A 26 -9.56 6.86 12.59
N VAL A 27 -10.72 7.52 12.67
CA VAL A 27 -11.02 8.75 11.91
C VAL A 27 -10.29 9.97 12.48
N SER A 28 -10.09 9.99 13.80
CA SER A 28 -9.44 11.08 14.52
C SER A 28 -7.98 10.72 14.85
N PRO A 29 -7.01 11.64 14.71
CA PRO A 29 -7.16 13.01 14.22
C PRO A 29 -7.34 13.08 12.69
N THR A 30 -8.00 14.14 12.21
CA THR A 30 -7.99 14.48 10.78
C THR A 30 -6.62 15.05 10.42
N VAL A 31 -5.99 14.49 9.40
CA VAL A 31 -4.65 14.85 8.93
C VAL A 31 -4.78 15.56 7.59
N LYS A 32 -4.04 16.65 7.42
CA LYS A 32 -3.90 17.31 6.12
C LYS A 32 -2.99 16.50 5.23
N LEU A 33 -3.51 16.04 4.10
CA LEU A 33 -2.76 15.40 3.05
C LEU A 33 -2.56 16.38 1.91
N THR A 34 -1.31 16.61 1.53
CA THR A 34 -0.98 17.39 0.34
C THR A 34 -1.18 16.49 -0.88
N TYR A 35 -2.11 16.88 -1.74
CA TYR A 35 -2.50 16.18 -2.96
C TYR A 35 -2.19 17.04 -4.19
N LEU A 36 -1.65 16.44 -5.25
CA LEU A 36 -1.44 17.13 -6.52
C LEU A 36 -2.73 17.07 -7.35
N ASP A 37 -3.43 18.19 -7.48
CA ASP A 37 -4.53 18.30 -8.42
C ASP A 37 -3.98 18.26 -9.85
N LYS A 38 -4.35 17.22 -10.60
CA LYS A 38 -3.89 17.01 -11.98
C LYS A 38 -4.49 18.05 -12.95
N LYS A 39 -5.62 18.67 -12.61
CA LYS A 39 -6.27 19.68 -13.46
C LYS A 39 -5.57 21.03 -13.34
N GLU A 40 -5.37 21.48 -12.11
CA GLU A 40 -4.73 22.76 -11.79
C GLU A 40 -3.19 22.67 -11.74
N LYS A 41 -2.63 21.45 -11.76
CA LYS A 41 -1.20 21.13 -11.55
C LYS A 41 -0.62 21.76 -10.28
N GLN A 42 -1.45 21.91 -9.25
CA GLN A 42 -1.09 22.53 -7.98
C GLN A 42 -1.25 21.55 -6.84
N TYR A 43 -0.45 21.75 -5.80
CA TYR A 43 -0.57 21.01 -4.55
C TYR A 43 -1.64 21.66 -3.68
N VAL A 44 -2.65 20.88 -3.31
CA VAL A 44 -3.78 21.29 -2.47
C VAL A 44 -3.76 20.45 -1.21
N ASP A 45 -3.99 21.07 -0.05
CA ASP A 45 -4.12 20.36 1.21
C ASP A 45 -5.58 19.92 1.40
N ILE A 46 -5.79 18.62 1.58
CA ILE A 46 -7.10 17.99 1.77
C ILE A 46 -7.14 17.37 3.16
N ASP A 47 -8.25 17.56 3.86
CA ASP A 47 -8.51 16.92 5.14
C ASP A 47 -8.89 15.45 4.93
N ALA A 48 -8.07 14.54 5.49
CA ALA A 48 -8.27 13.11 5.41
C ALA A 48 -8.21 12.45 6.79
N PRO A 49 -8.94 11.34 7.01
CA PRO A 49 -8.78 10.53 8.21
C PRO A 49 -7.33 10.05 8.40
N ALA A 50 -6.82 10.04 9.64
CA ALA A 50 -5.47 9.54 9.95
C ALA A 50 -5.19 8.12 9.45
N ALA A 51 -6.23 7.29 9.30
CA ALA A 51 -6.10 5.94 8.75
C ALA A 51 -5.56 5.91 7.30
N ILE A 52 -5.79 6.96 6.51
CA ILE A 52 -5.41 7.01 5.10
C ILE A 52 -3.90 7.14 4.89
N PRO A 53 -3.18 8.10 5.50
CA PRO A 53 -1.73 8.13 5.39
C PRO A 53 -1.08 6.86 5.94
N ILE A 54 -1.63 6.27 7.00
CA ILE A 54 -1.13 5.01 7.57
C ILE A 54 -1.29 3.88 6.56
N TYR A 55 -2.47 3.76 5.95
CA TYR A 55 -2.73 2.78 4.90
C TYR A 55 -1.79 2.97 3.70
N ASN A 56 -1.65 4.19 3.18
CA ASN A 56 -0.78 4.47 2.05
C ASN A 56 0.70 4.16 2.35
N LYS A 57 1.16 4.44 3.58
CA LYS A 57 2.52 4.11 4.03
C LYS A 57 2.75 2.60 4.09
N LEU A 58 1.76 1.84 4.56
CA LEU A 58 1.84 0.39 4.65
C LEU A 58 1.72 -0.29 3.28
N MET A 59 0.84 0.20 2.41
CA MET A 59 0.68 -0.35 1.05
C MET A 59 1.94 -0.20 0.21
N GLY A 60 2.67 0.92 0.34
CA GLY A 60 3.89 1.15 -0.45
C GLY A 60 5.07 0.23 -0.14
N GLY A 61 4.93 -0.75 0.77
CA GLY A 61 5.94 -1.77 1.03
C GLY A 61 5.99 -2.82 -0.09
N ASP A 62 4.84 -3.27 -0.56
CA ASP A 62 4.73 -4.31 -1.61
C ASP A 62 5.20 -3.77 -2.97
N ASP A 63 4.75 -2.57 -3.35
CA ASP A 63 5.15 -1.92 -4.61
C ASP A 63 6.66 -1.72 -4.76
N LYS A 64 7.37 -1.46 -3.64
CA LYS A 64 8.83 -1.31 -3.65
C LYS A 64 9.54 -2.64 -3.83
N LEU A 65 9.05 -3.68 -3.16
CA LEU A 65 9.57 -5.04 -3.35
C LEU A 65 9.33 -5.50 -4.78
N ASP A 66 8.12 -5.27 -5.32
CA ASP A 66 7.77 -5.61 -6.70
C ASP A 66 8.60 -4.85 -7.72
N PHE A 67 8.90 -3.57 -7.46
CA PHE A 67 9.81 -2.78 -8.29
C PHE A 67 11.22 -3.39 -8.29
N LEU A 68 11.78 -3.68 -7.11
CA LEU A 68 13.12 -4.25 -6.97
C LEU A 68 13.20 -5.66 -7.58
N LEU A 69 12.15 -6.46 -7.42
CA LEU A 69 12.02 -7.78 -8.03
C LEU A 69 11.92 -7.68 -9.56
N ALA A 70 11.25 -6.65 -10.09
CA ALA A 70 11.18 -6.41 -11.53
C ALA A 70 12.53 -5.93 -12.11
N GLU A 71 13.27 -5.11 -11.36
CA GLU A 71 14.59 -4.61 -11.75
C GLU A 71 15.65 -5.71 -11.73
N HIS A 72 15.68 -6.53 -10.68
CA HIS A 72 16.66 -7.62 -10.50
C HIS A 72 16.23 -8.96 -11.10
N ARG A 73 15.11 -9.00 -11.84
CA ARG A 73 14.55 -10.26 -12.34
C ARG A 73 15.53 -11.01 -13.23
N MET A 74 16.04 -12.15 -12.74
CA MET A 74 16.85 -13.05 -13.58
C MET A 74 15.96 -13.72 -14.63
N ARG A 75 16.13 -13.34 -15.91
CA ARG A 75 15.43 -13.95 -17.05
C ARG A 75 15.99 -15.34 -17.35
N PHE A 76 15.63 -16.33 -16.53
CA PHE A 76 15.98 -17.73 -16.78
C PHE A 76 14.91 -18.42 -17.66
N LYS A 77 15.26 -18.79 -18.90
CA LYS A 77 14.37 -19.53 -19.81
C LYS A 77 14.48 -21.05 -19.57
N GLY A 78 14.00 -21.50 -18.41
CA GLY A 78 13.89 -22.93 -18.08
C GLY A 78 12.51 -23.50 -18.44
N LYS A 79 12.45 -24.72 -19.01
CA LYS A 79 11.17 -25.41 -19.29
C LYS A 79 10.45 -25.92 -18.04
N LYS A 80 11.17 -26.08 -16.92
CA LYS A 80 10.63 -26.66 -15.68
C LYS A 80 10.17 -25.54 -14.73
N TRP A 81 8.94 -25.66 -14.23
CA TRP A 81 8.26 -24.60 -13.47
C TRP A 81 8.95 -24.27 -12.13
N TYR A 82 9.59 -25.24 -11.48
CA TYR A 82 10.23 -25.05 -10.18
C TYR A 82 11.43 -24.09 -10.21
N TYR A 83 12.10 -23.93 -11.37
CA TYR A 83 13.15 -22.93 -11.50
C TYR A 83 12.62 -21.51 -11.25
N ARG A 84 11.38 -21.20 -11.63
CA ARG A 84 10.77 -19.88 -11.36
C ARG A 84 10.66 -19.59 -9.87
N ILE A 85 10.37 -20.60 -9.05
CA ILE A 85 10.26 -20.43 -7.60
C ILE A 85 11.64 -20.26 -6.96
N ILE A 86 12.62 -21.09 -7.37
CA ILE A 86 13.98 -21.03 -6.83
C ILE A 86 14.63 -19.68 -7.17
N PHE A 87 14.52 -19.20 -8.42
CA PHE A 87 15.06 -17.89 -8.78
C PHE A 87 14.31 -16.74 -8.13
N HIS A 88 12.99 -16.83 -7.97
CA HIS A 88 12.23 -15.82 -7.22
C HIS A 88 12.69 -15.72 -5.77
N LEU A 89 13.01 -16.85 -5.11
CA LEU A 89 13.59 -16.88 -3.76
C LEU A 89 14.99 -16.26 -3.72
N PHE A 90 15.83 -16.48 -4.72
CA PHE A 90 17.14 -15.83 -4.80
C PHE A 90 17.00 -14.33 -5.05
N ASP A 91 16.11 -13.92 -5.95
CA ASP A 91 15.85 -12.51 -6.26
C ASP A 91 15.32 -11.76 -5.02
N THR A 92 14.48 -12.39 -4.17
CA THR A 92 14.02 -11.78 -2.91
C THR A 92 15.02 -11.81 -1.77
N LEU A 93 16.02 -12.72 -1.80
CA LEU A 93 17.09 -12.76 -0.79
C LEU A 93 18.20 -11.74 -1.03
N VAL A 94 18.39 -11.34 -2.29
CA VAL A 94 19.43 -10.37 -2.69
C VAL A 94 18.98 -8.92 -2.46
N VAL A 95 17.66 -8.68 -2.50
CA VAL A 95 17.00 -7.39 -2.24
C VAL A 95 16.80 -7.15 -0.75
#